data_AF-W2CI96-F1
#
_entry.id   AF-W2CI96-F1
#
_cell.length_a   1.000
_cell.length_b   1.000
_cell.length_c   1.000
_cell.angle_alpha   90.00
_cell.angle_beta   90.00
_cell.angle_gamma   90.00
#
_symmetry.space_group_name_H-M   'P 1'
#
loop_
_entity.id
_entity.type
_entity.pdbx_description
1 polymer ?
#
loop_
_entity_poly.entity_id
_entity_poly.type
_entity_poly.pdbx_seq_one_letter_code
_entity_poly.pdbx_strand_id
1 'polypeptide(L)'
;EQTVQTGTTENEIGTIDTTHLNNGAHFQFVKNVHQKLVLETTILTNPIAKDAADKLGKALEEEDRCYVISQKSLLTKRIAEADHQRDQMFMGYRAAVNAFLRSPDTAMAAAS
;
A
#
# COMPACT_ATOMS: atom_id res chain seq x y z
N GLU A 1 34.54 -17.38 36.49
CA GLU A 1 33.96 -16.73 35.30
C GLU A 1 33.84 -17.79 34.22
N GLN A 2 32.62 -18.09 33.78
CA GLN A 2 32.39 -19.08 32.74
C GLN A 2 32.52 -18.35 31.40
N THR A 3 33.61 -18.62 30.69
CA THR A 3 33.84 -18.08 29.34
C THR A 3 32.81 -18.69 28.40
N VAL A 4 31.85 -17.88 27.95
CA VAL A 4 30.89 -18.26 26.92
C VAL A 4 31.68 -18.53 25.64
N GLN A 5 31.58 -19.75 25.12
CA GLN A 5 32.14 -20.07 23.82
C GLN A 5 31.38 -19.25 22.76
N THR A 6 32.08 -18.33 22.10
CA THR A 6 31.61 -17.68 20.88
C THR A 6 31.56 -18.73 19.78
N GLY A 7 30.35 -19.07 19.34
CA GLY A 7 30.11 -20.01 18.26
C GLY A 7 30.80 -19.56 16.97
N THR A 8 31.22 -20.52 16.16
CA THR A 8 31.86 -20.30 14.87
C THR A 8 30.94 -19.56 13.90
N THR A 9 31.47 -18.47 13.35
CA THR A 9 30.89 -17.43 12.48
C THR A 9 30.27 -17.88 11.15
N GLU A 10 30.21 -19.17 10.84
CA GLU A 10 29.92 -19.66 9.48
C GLU A 10 28.41 -19.75 9.16
N ASN A 11 27.53 -19.62 10.15
CA ASN A 11 26.08 -19.70 9.97
C ASN A 11 25.30 -18.55 10.61
N GLU A 12 25.98 -17.49 11.06
CA GLU A 12 25.31 -16.31 11.59
C GLU A 12 24.97 -15.33 10.46
N ILE A 13 23.72 -14.90 10.40
CA ILE A 13 23.30 -13.83 9.50
C ILE A 13 23.92 -12.53 10.03
N GLY A 14 24.96 -12.03 9.36
CA GLY A 14 25.67 -10.82 9.78
C GLY A 14 24.83 -9.54 9.70
N THR A 15 23.90 -9.45 8.75
CA THR A 15 22.93 -8.34 8.63
C THR A 15 21.75 -8.79 7.76
N ILE A 16 20.55 -8.32 8.08
CA ILE A 16 19.36 -8.46 7.23
C ILE A 16 19.10 -7.11 6.57
N ASP A 17 19.22 -7.06 5.25
CA ASP A 17 18.84 -5.88 4.48
C ASP A 17 17.34 -5.91 4.20
N THR A 18 16.58 -5.17 5.00
CA THR A 18 15.13 -5.02 4.81
C THR A 18 14.78 -3.92 3.82
N THR A 19 15.72 -3.06 3.43
CA THR A 19 15.46 -1.87 2.61
C THR A 19 15.20 -2.21 1.13
N HIS A 20 15.77 -3.31 0.66
CA HIS A 20 15.55 -3.82 -0.70
C HIS A 20 14.41 -4.84 -0.80
N LEU A 21 13.70 -5.13 0.30
CA LEU A 21 12.54 -6.00 0.26
C LEU A 21 11.35 -5.29 -0.41
N ASN A 22 10.61 -6.02 -1.24
CA ASN A 22 9.31 -5.52 -1.69
C ASN A 22 8.36 -5.35 -0.49
N ASN A 23 7.39 -4.44 -0.60
CA ASN A 23 6.48 -4.08 0.50
C ASN A 23 5.82 -5.31 1.17
N GLY A 24 5.45 -6.33 0.38
CA GLY A 24 4.85 -7.55 0.92
C GLY A 24 5.81 -8.40 1.73
N ALA A 25 7.04 -8.59 1.24
CA ALA A 25 8.09 -9.33 1.94
C ALA A 25 8.54 -8.60 3.22
N HIS A 26 8.67 -7.27 3.16
CA HIS A 26 8.97 -6.44 4.32
C HIS A 26 7.88 -6.60 5.40
N PHE A 27 6.62 -6.36 5.04
CA PHE A 27 5.50 -6.46 5.97
C PHE A 27 5.40 -7.87 6.60
N GLN A 28 5.54 -8.92 5.79
CA GLN A 28 5.47 -10.29 6.29
C GLN A 28 6.63 -10.61 7.24
N PHE A 29 7.83 -10.10 6.97
CA PHE A 29 8.98 -10.26 7.84
C PHE A 29 8.74 -9.61 9.21
N VAL A 30 8.37 -8.33 9.24
CA VAL A 30 8.13 -7.59 10.50
C VAL A 30 6.99 -8.25 11.29
N LYS A 31 5.90 -8.64 10.62
CA LYS A 31 4.79 -9.37 11.23
C LYS A 31 5.24 -10.68 11.88
N ASN A 32 6.03 -11.49 11.17
CA ASN A 32 6.52 -12.76 11.69
C ASN A 32 7.45 -12.56 12.90
N VAL A 33 8.34 -11.57 12.85
CA VAL A 33 9.24 -11.24 13.96
C VAL A 33 8.43 -10.85 15.20
N HIS A 34 7.47 -9.94 15.06
CA HIS A 34 6.61 -9.53 16.17
C HIS A 34 5.79 -10.71 16.74
N GLN A 35 5.20 -11.55 15.89
CA GLN A 35 4.44 -12.72 16.32
C GLN A 35 5.30 -13.72 17.11
N LYS A 36 6.53 -13.99 16.65
CA LYS A 36 7.46 -14.86 17.37
C LYS A 36 7.89 -14.26 18.71
N LEU A 37 8.19 -12.97 18.72
CA LEU A 37 8.57 -12.24 19.93
C LEU A 37 7.48 -12.29 21.01
N VAL A 38 6.21 -12.12 20.62
CA VAL A 38 5.08 -12.16 21.57
C VAL A 38 4.85 -13.58 22.12
N LEU A 39 5.12 -14.62 21.33
CA LEU A 39 5.01 -16.01 21.78
C LEU A 39 6.12 -16.41 22.77
N GLU A 40 7.31 -15.80 22.67
CA GLU A 40 8.46 -16.12 23.51
C GLU A 40 8.44 -15.32 24.82
N THR A 41 7.51 -15.71 25.71
CA THR A 41 7.20 -15.00 26.97
C THR A 41 8.39 -14.83 27.92
N THR A 42 9.40 -15.71 27.84
CA THR A 42 10.65 -15.61 28.63
C THR A 42 11.41 -14.32 28.33
N ILE A 43 11.50 -13.92 27.05
CA ILE A 43 12.19 -12.68 26.64
C ILE A 43 11.44 -11.45 27.16
N LEU A 44 10.11 -11.50 27.18
CA LEU A 44 9.25 -10.42 27.64
C LEU A 44 9.28 -10.18 29.16
N THR A 45 9.93 -11.06 29.93
CA THR A 45 10.21 -10.80 31.35
C THR A 45 11.19 -9.66 31.54
N ASN A 46 12.05 -9.40 30.55
CA ASN A 46 12.94 -8.25 30.54
C ASN A 46 12.14 -6.98 30.16
N PRO A 47 12.13 -5.94 31.01
CA PRO A 47 11.33 -4.73 30.75
C PRO A 47 11.76 -3.99 29.48
N ILE A 48 13.04 -4.04 29.10
CA ILE A 48 13.54 -3.42 27.87
C ILE A 48 13.01 -4.17 26.65
N ALA A 49 13.05 -5.50 26.69
CA ALA A 49 12.57 -6.33 25.59
C ALA A 49 11.04 -6.21 25.43
N LYS A 50 10.31 -6.10 26.54
CA LYS A 50 8.87 -5.86 26.54
C LYS A 50 8.53 -4.51 25.91
N ASP A 51 9.19 -3.42 26.32
CA ASP A 51 8.97 -2.09 25.74
C ASP A 51 9.30 -2.07 24.24
N ALA A 52 10.36 -2.76 23.81
CA ALA A 52 10.68 -2.93 22.40
C ALA A 52 9.60 -3.72 21.63
N ALA A 53 9.06 -4.79 22.23
CA ALA A 53 7.96 -5.57 21.64
C ALA A 53 6.70 -4.72 21.48
N ASP A 54 6.32 -3.96 22.50
CA ASP A 54 5.14 -3.08 22.48
C ASP A 54 5.29 -1.97 21.42
N LYS A 55 6.48 -1.38 21.29
CA LYS A 55 6.79 -0.39 20.24
C LYS A 55 6.73 -1.00 18.84
N LEU A 56 7.27 -2.21 18.68
CA LEU A 56 7.22 -2.94 17.42
C LEU A 56 5.77 -3.26 17.02
N GLY A 57 4.93 -3.66 17.97
CA GLY A 57 3.50 -3.91 17.74
C GLY A 57 2.76 -2.67 17.24
N LYS A 58 2.99 -1.52 17.88
CA LYS A 58 2.41 -0.24 17.43
C LYS A 58 2.89 0.17 16.03
N ALA A 59 4.18 -0.05 15.74
CA ALA A 59 4.72 0.23 14.41
C ALA A 59 4.11 -0.69 13.35
N LEU A 60 3.88 -1.97 13.69
CA LEU A 60 3.25 -2.95 12.81
C LEU A 60 1.79 -2.60 12.48
N GLU A 61 1.04 -2.03 13.42
CA GLU A 61 -0.32 -1.54 13.15
C GLU A 61 -0.33 -0.42 12.08
N GLU A 62 0.60 0.52 12.18
CA GLU A 62 0.77 1.57 11.17
C GLU A 62 1.23 1.00 9.83
N GLU A 63 2.13 0.01 9.87
CA GLU A 63 2.60 -0.67 8.67
C GLU A 63 1.48 -1.44 7.96
N ASP A 64 0.60 -2.13 8.71
CA ASP A 64 -0.57 -2.83 8.14
C ASP A 64 -1.52 -1.84 7.44
N ARG A 65 -1.80 -0.69 8.07
CA ARG A 65 -2.59 0.38 7.44
C ARG A 65 -1.98 0.84 6.13
N CYS A 66 -0.67 1.10 6.12
CA CYS A 66 0.05 1.54 4.92
C CYS A 66 0.12 0.44 3.85
N TYR A 67 0.33 -0.81 4.26
CA TYR A 67 0.40 -1.96 3.36
C TYR A 67 -0.91 -2.13 2.61
N VAL A 68 -2.06 -2.12 3.30
CA VAL A 68 -3.39 -2.23 2.69
C VAL A 68 -3.61 -1.13 1.64
N ILE A 69 -3.23 0.12 1.94
CA ILE A 69 -3.35 1.24 1.00
C ILE A 69 -2.44 1.07 -0.22
N SER A 70 -1.24 0.53 -0.02
CA SER A 70 -0.26 0.33 -1.11
C SER A 70 -0.66 -0.79 -2.09
N GLN A 71 -1.63 -1.64 -1.72
CA GLN A 71 -2.07 -2.73 -2.59
C GLN A 71 -2.79 -2.21 -3.83
N LYS A 72 -2.52 -2.87 -4.95
CA LYS A 72 -3.13 -2.54 -6.24
C LYS A 72 -4.64 -2.83 -6.19
N SER A 73 -5.46 -1.77 -6.19
CA SER A 73 -6.92 -1.90 -6.20
C SER A 73 -7.48 -2.18 -7.60
N LEU A 74 -8.29 -3.24 -7.71
CA LEU A 74 -9.09 -3.52 -8.92
C LEU A 74 -10.20 -2.49 -9.14
N LEU A 75 -10.70 -1.88 -8.06
CA LEU A 75 -11.75 -0.86 -8.12
C LEU A 75 -11.22 0.42 -8.76
N THR A 76 -10.01 0.87 -8.39
CA THR A 76 -9.39 2.07 -8.98
C THR A 76 -9.25 1.92 -10.50
N LYS A 77 -8.88 0.72 -10.98
CA LYS A 77 -8.83 0.45 -12.42
C LYS A 77 -10.20 0.52 -13.09
N ARG A 78 -11.23 -0.06 -12.48
CA ARG A 78 -12.61 -0.02 -13.00
C ARG A 78 -13.16 1.41 -13.05
N ILE A 79 -12.86 2.21 -12.03
CA ILE A 79 -13.24 3.63 -11.99
C ILE A 79 -12.54 4.39 -13.11
N ALA A 80 -11.23 4.19 -13.30
CA ALA A 80 -10.49 4.85 -14.37
C ALA A 80 -11.04 4.52 -15.77
N GLU A 81 -11.44 3.27 -16.01
CA GLU A 81 -12.08 2.86 -17.27
C GLU A 81 -13.47 3.50 -17.45
N ALA A 82 -14.28 3.52 -16.40
CA ALA A 82 -15.59 4.17 -16.43
C ALA A 82 -15.48 5.69 -16.66
N ASP A 83 -14.50 6.34 -16.02
CA ASP A 83 -14.19 7.76 -16.24
C ASP A 83 -13.75 8.01 -17.68
N HIS A 84 -12.91 7.14 -18.25
CA HIS A 84 -12.49 7.25 -19.64
C HIS A 84 -13.67 7.19 -20.61
N GLN A 85 -14.58 6.23 -20.42
CA GLN A 85 -15.78 6.09 -21.25
C GLN A 85 -16.70 7.31 -21.13
N ARG A 86 -16.93 7.80 -19.90
CA ARG A 86 -17.72 9.01 -19.66
C ARG A 86 -17.13 10.22 -20.39
N ASP A 87 -15.82 10.43 -20.23
CA ASP A 87 -15.16 11.61 -20.76
C ASP A 87 -15.17 11.60 -22.30
N GLN A 88 -15.02 10.42 -22.92
CA GLN A 88 -15.16 10.26 -24.37
C GLN A 88 -16.56 10.65 -24.86
N MET A 89 -17.62 10.21 -24.17
CA MET A 89 -19.00 10.55 -24.52
C MET A 89 -19.27 12.05 -24.33
N PHE A 90 -18.77 12.63 -23.24
CA PHE A 90 -18.93 14.06 -22.95
C PHE A 90 -18.23 14.94 -24.00
N MET A 91 -17.05 14.53 -24.47
CA MET A 91 -16.34 15.21 -25.56
C MET A 91 -17.17 15.25 -26.84
N GLY A 92 -17.77 14.11 -27.24
CA GLY A 92 -18.64 14.03 -28.41
C GLY A 92 -19.89 14.91 -28.30
N TYR A 93 -20.56 14.87 -27.15
CA TYR A 93 -21.71 15.73 -26.87
C TYR A 93 -21.34 17.22 -26.93
N ARG A 94 -20.26 17.61 -26.26
CA ARG A 94 -19.77 19.00 -26.26
C ARG A 94 -19.41 19.47 -27.67
N ALA A 95 -18.81 18.61 -28.49
CA ALA A 95 -18.51 18.93 -29.88
C ALA A 95 -19.81 19.16 -30.69
N ALA A 96 -20.81 18.29 -30.55
CA ALA A 96 -22.09 18.41 -31.23
C ALA A 96 -22.85 19.70 -30.85
N VAL A 97 -22.92 20.03 -29.55
CA VAL A 97 -23.56 21.28 -29.08
C VAL A 97 -22.86 22.52 -29.64
N ASN A 98 -21.52 22.53 -29.60
CA ASN A 98 -20.76 23.66 -30.15
C ASN A 98 -20.93 23.80 -31.67
N ALA A 99 -21.02 22.68 -32.40
CA ALA A 99 -21.30 22.70 -33.83
C ALA A 99 -22.68 23.27 -34.13
N PHE A 100 -23.71 22.88 -33.35
CA PHE A 100 -25.06 23.41 -33.49
C PHE A 100 -25.12 24.92 -33.23
N LEU A 101 -24.47 25.41 -32.17
CA LEU A 101 -24.41 26.85 -31.86
C LEU A 101 -23.67 27.68 -32.92
N ARG A 102 -22.75 27.08 -33.67
CA ARG A 102 -21.99 27.74 -34.75
C ARG A 102 -22.65 27.57 -36.11
N SER A 103 -23.70 26.76 -36.22
CA SER A 103 -24.44 26.58 -37.46
C SER A 103 -25.07 27.93 -37.86
N PRO A 104 -24.93 28.37 -39.12
CA PRO A 104 -25.43 29.67 -39.58
C PRO A 104 -26.96 29.78 -39.64
N ASP A 105 -27.70 28.74 -39.26
CA ASP A 105 -29.16 28.69 -39.36
C ASP A 105 -29.87 29.09 -38.06
N THR A 106 -30.14 30.39 -37.92
CA THR A 106 -31.16 30.89 -36.99
C THR A 106 -32.59 30.57 -37.48
N ALA A 107 -32.76 30.01 -38.69
CA ALA A 107 -34.07 29.75 -39.31
C ALA A 107 -34.59 28.31 -39.15
N MET A 108 -33.76 27.33 -38.76
CA MET A 108 -34.24 25.94 -38.55
C MET A 108 -34.97 25.73 -37.22
N ALA A 109 -35.00 26.75 -36.33
CA ALA A 109 -35.84 26.76 -35.14
C ALA A 109 -37.33 27.03 -35.43
N ALA A 110 -37.69 27.44 -36.66
CA ALA A 110 -39.08 27.70 -37.07
C ALA A 110 -39.67 26.63 -38.00
N ALA A 111 -38.92 25.56 -38.31
CA ALA A 111 -39.42 24.44 -39.10
C ALA A 111 -39.89 23.30 -38.16
N SER A 112 -40.93 23.59 -37.38
CA SER A 112 -41.88 22.62 -36.83
C SER A 112 -43.24 22.93 -37.43
#